data_AF-A0A0Q4RQU5-F1
#
_entry.id   AF-A0A0Q4RQU5-F1
#
_cell.length_a   1.000
_cell.length_b   1.000
_cell.length_c   1.000
_cell.angle_alpha   90.00
_cell.angle_beta   90.00
_cell.angle_gamma   90.00
#
_symmetry.space_group_name_H-M   'P 1'
#
loop_
_entity.id
_entity.type
_entity.pdbx_description
1 polymer ?
#
loop_
_entity_poly.entity_id
_entity_poly.type
_entity_poly.pdbx_seq_one_letter_code
_entity_poly.pdbx_strand_id
1 'polypeptide(L)'
;MASGQYQINSVNEGEYTFDMNTCSYSIKTGNKSLAKGKFKVFVLSSEKILIVFNDIILKKTSGDVREMDKSGDSIVSHVFDGYKNVGSTIFEITSKQNIFSFRKTYVNQLQKTESEGTLIKK
;
A
#
# COMPACT_ATOMS: atom_id res chain seq x y z
N MET A 1 -5.18 19.23 3.57
CA MET A 1 -6.25 18.68 2.70
C MET A 1 -7.60 19.02 3.30
N ALA A 2 -8.57 19.31 2.45
CA ALA A 2 -9.92 19.62 2.89
C ALA A 2 -10.73 18.35 3.17
N SER A 3 -11.81 18.50 3.94
CA SER A 3 -12.94 17.58 4.01
C SER A 3 -13.42 17.18 2.61
N GLY A 4 -13.81 15.92 2.44
CA GLY A 4 -14.34 15.41 1.17
C GLY A 4 -13.97 13.97 0.86
N GLN A 5 -14.49 13.49 -0.26
CA GLN A 5 -14.15 12.18 -0.80
C GLN A 5 -13.11 12.30 -1.91
N TYR A 6 -12.19 11.35 -1.93
CA TYR A 6 -11.08 11.32 -2.86
C TYR A 6 -10.91 9.91 -3.41
N GLN A 7 -10.60 9.78 -4.69
CA GLN A 7 -10.38 8.49 -5.34
C GLN A 7 -8.97 8.46 -5.94
N ILE A 8 -8.27 7.34 -5.80
CA ILE A 8 -7.02 7.15 -6.54
C ILE A 8 -7.31 6.83 -8.00
N ASN A 9 -6.50 7.37 -8.89
CA ASN A 9 -6.46 7.00 -10.29
C ASN A 9 -5.09 6.37 -10.59
N SER A 10 -5.09 5.06 -10.79
CA SER A 10 -3.90 4.28 -11.14
C SER A 10 -4.28 3.07 -11.99
N VAL A 11 -3.44 2.75 -12.98
CA VAL A 11 -3.74 1.77 -14.04
C VAL A 11 -3.73 0.32 -13.52
N ASN A 12 -3.08 0.05 -12.38
CA ASN A 12 -2.78 -1.30 -11.92
C ASN A 12 -3.27 -1.62 -10.49
N GLU A 13 -4.10 -0.77 -9.88
CA GLU A 13 -4.61 -0.94 -8.51
C GLU A 13 -6.14 -1.08 -8.48
N GLY A 14 -6.66 -1.63 -7.37
CA GLY A 14 -8.08 -1.46 -7.07
C GLY A 14 -8.43 0.02 -6.92
N GLU A 15 -9.68 0.40 -7.13
CA GLU A 15 -10.13 1.77 -6.92
C GLU A 15 -10.27 2.02 -5.42
N TYR A 16 -9.32 2.75 -4.84
CA TYR A 16 -9.42 3.23 -3.46
C TYR A 16 -10.21 4.53 -3.45
N THR A 17 -11.23 4.58 -2.60
CA THR A 17 -11.94 5.80 -2.25
C THR A 17 -11.69 6.09 -0.77
N PHE A 18 -11.23 7.30 -0.47
CA PHE A 18 -11.03 7.81 0.87
C PHE A 18 -12.09 8.85 1.20
N ASP A 19 -12.77 8.68 2.32
CA ASP A 19 -13.60 9.70 2.93
C ASP A 19 -12.81 10.34 4.08
N MET A 20 -12.34 11.57 3.84
CA MET A 20 -11.55 12.34 4.80
C MET A 20 -12.38 12.88 5.97
N ASN A 21 -13.73 12.87 5.87
CA ASN A 21 -14.62 13.31 6.94
C ASN A 21 -14.77 12.23 8.00
N THR A 22 -14.86 10.98 7.57
CA THR A 22 -15.10 9.82 8.45
C THR A 22 -13.85 8.97 8.70
N CYS A 23 -12.71 9.38 8.15
CA CYS A 23 -11.44 8.66 8.13
C CYS A 23 -11.62 7.19 7.73
N SER A 24 -12.38 6.96 6.65
CA SER A 24 -12.72 5.62 6.17
C SER A 24 -12.40 5.45 4.70
N TYR A 25 -12.12 4.22 4.31
CA TYR A 25 -11.82 3.90 2.93
C TYR A 25 -12.66 2.74 2.43
N SER A 26 -12.82 2.68 1.11
CA SER A 26 -13.29 1.49 0.40
C SER A 26 -12.37 1.17 -0.77
N ILE A 27 -12.18 -0.12 -1.04
CA ILE A 27 -11.39 -0.62 -2.17
C ILE A 27 -12.31 -1.45 -3.04
N LYS A 28 -12.32 -1.16 -4.34
CA LYS A 28 -12.98 -1.99 -5.34
C LYS A 28 -11.93 -2.67 -6.22
N THR A 29 -11.93 -4.00 -6.27
CA THR A 29 -10.96 -4.76 -7.06
C THR A 29 -11.69 -5.45 -8.22
N GLY A 30 -11.59 -4.87 -9.42
CA GLY A 30 -12.33 -5.32 -10.61
C GLY A 30 -13.85 -5.29 -10.40
N ASN A 31 -14.55 -6.35 -10.81
CA ASN A 31 -16.00 -6.50 -10.62
C ASN A 31 -16.40 -7.09 -9.24
N LYS A 32 -15.45 -7.26 -8.31
CA LYS A 32 -15.67 -7.94 -7.02
C LYS A 32 -15.34 -7.09 -5.81
N SER A 33 -15.88 -7.56 -4.68
CA SER A 33 -15.77 -7.16 -3.28
C SER A 33 -15.31 -5.73 -2.97
N LEU A 34 -16.21 -5.01 -2.31
CA LEU A 34 -15.94 -3.72 -1.71
C LEU A 34 -15.37 -3.93 -0.30
N ALA A 35 -14.04 -4.01 -0.18
CA ALA A 35 -13.40 -4.02 1.14
C ALA A 35 -13.52 -2.62 1.75
N LYS A 36 -13.80 -2.52 3.06
CA LYS A 36 -13.90 -1.25 3.78
C LYS A 36 -13.01 -1.29 5.02
N GLY A 37 -12.47 -0.14 5.38
CA GLY A 37 -11.66 -0.02 6.59
C GLY A 37 -11.55 1.41 7.10
N LYS A 38 -10.72 1.59 8.13
CA LYS A 38 -10.43 2.88 8.73
C LYS A 38 -8.96 3.24 8.52
N PHE A 39 -8.69 4.54 8.46
CA PHE A 39 -7.33 5.05 8.39
C PHE A 39 -7.11 6.18 9.39
N LYS A 40 -5.85 6.53 9.58
CA LYS A 40 -5.40 7.75 10.26
C LYS A 40 -4.73 8.67 9.27
N VAL A 41 -4.86 9.98 9.50
CA VAL A 41 -4.18 11.01 8.70
C VAL A 41 -3.09 11.64 9.55
N PHE A 42 -1.89 11.74 8.98
CA PHE A 42 -0.78 12.49 9.57
C PHE A 42 -0.38 13.61 8.63
N VAL A 43 -0.40 14.85 9.11
CA VAL A 43 0.02 16.01 8.33
C VAL A 43 1.52 16.20 8.54
N LEU A 44 2.31 16.09 7.47
CA LEU A 44 3.77 16.28 7.54
C LEU A 44 4.16 17.71 7.17
N SER A 45 3.44 18.32 6.24
CA SER A 45 3.60 19.72 5.84
C SER A 45 2.29 20.25 5.22
N SER A 46 2.28 21.52 4.81
CA SER A 46 1.19 22.11 4.02
C SER A 46 0.92 21.34 2.71
N GLU A 47 1.97 20.73 2.16
CA GLU A 47 1.95 20.04 0.86
C GLU A 47 1.93 18.52 1.00
N LYS A 48 2.20 17.95 2.18
CA LYS A 48 2.36 16.50 2.33
C LYS A 48 1.58 15.93 3.50
N ILE A 49 0.83 14.86 3.26
CA ILE A 49 0.18 14.06 4.30
C ILE A 49 0.46 12.57 4.12
N LEU A 50 0.24 11.80 5.18
CA LEU A 50 0.17 10.35 5.16
C LEU A 50 -1.24 9.89 5.50
N ILE A 51 -1.77 8.97 4.71
CA ILE A 51 -2.96 8.18 5.06
C ILE A 51 -2.45 6.78 5.42
N VAL A 52 -2.62 6.38 6.68
CA VAL A 52 -2.14 5.09 7.21
C VAL A 52 -3.33 4.23 7.58
N PHE A 53 -3.42 3.04 6.97
CA PHE A 53 -4.51 2.12 7.24
C PHE A 53 -4.34 1.49 8.62
N ASN A 54 -5.44 1.19 9.30
CA ASN A 54 -5.40 0.51 10.60
C ASN A 54 -5.23 -1.02 10.49
N ASP A 55 -5.11 -1.53 9.28
CA ASP A 55 -5.07 -2.96 8.97
C ASP A 55 -3.63 -3.44 8.79
N ILE A 56 -3.37 -4.71 9.12
CA ILE A 56 -2.08 -5.38 8.89
C ILE A 56 -2.17 -6.15 7.58
N ILE A 57 -1.18 -5.97 6.72
CA ILE A 57 -1.10 -6.60 5.41
C ILE A 57 -0.09 -7.75 5.45
N LEU A 58 -0.55 -8.93 5.04
CA LEU A 58 0.27 -10.10 4.80
C LEU A 58 0.44 -10.29 3.29
N LYS A 59 1.67 -10.31 2.80
CA LYS A 59 1.97 -10.61 1.40
C LYS A 59 2.42 -12.06 1.25
N LYS A 60 1.88 -12.75 0.25
CA LYS A 60 2.41 -14.06 -0.15
C LYS A 60 3.87 -13.87 -0.59
N THR A 61 4.74 -14.75 -0.13
CA THR A 61 6.15 -14.81 -0.48
C THR A 61 6.53 -16.25 -0.76
N SER A 62 7.47 -16.45 -1.68
CA SER A 62 8.13 -17.72 -1.91
C SER A 62 9.64 -17.52 -1.94
N GLY A 63 10.39 -18.56 -1.64
CA GLY A 63 11.84 -18.52 -1.72
C GLY A 63 12.46 -19.91 -1.68
N ASP A 64 13.74 -19.97 -2.01
CA ASP A 64 14.49 -21.22 -2.02
C ASP A 64 15.08 -21.47 -0.63
N VAL A 65 14.86 -22.67 -0.11
CA VAL A 65 15.66 -23.24 0.96
C VAL A 65 16.89 -23.86 0.30
N ARG A 66 18.08 -23.44 0.74
CA ARG A 66 19.34 -23.94 0.22
C ARG A 66 20.09 -24.73 1.28
N GLU A 67 20.63 -25.86 0.87
CA GLU A 67 21.50 -26.71 1.68
C GLU A 67 22.90 -26.69 1.11
N MET A 68 23.89 -26.85 1.98
CA MET A 68 25.29 -26.90 1.60
C MET A 68 25.65 -28.36 1.34
N ASP A 69 26.20 -28.65 0.17
CA ASP A 69 26.67 -29.98 -0.17
C ASP A 69 28.05 -30.25 0.47
N LYS A 70 28.57 -31.47 0.27
CA LYS A 70 29.86 -31.89 0.83
C LYS A 70 31.06 -31.15 0.20
N SER A 71 30.88 -30.55 -0.97
CA SER A 71 31.88 -29.71 -1.66
C SER A 71 31.89 -28.28 -1.13
N GLY A 72 30.88 -27.89 -0.36
CA GLY A 72 30.65 -26.52 0.10
C GLY A 72 29.84 -25.68 -0.88
N ASP A 73 29.31 -26.29 -1.95
CA ASP A 73 28.41 -25.63 -2.89
C ASP A 73 26.99 -25.60 -2.32
N SER A 74 26.25 -24.54 -2.64
CA SER A 74 24.88 -24.36 -2.18
C SER A 74 23.89 -24.88 -3.22
N ILE A 75 23.13 -25.93 -2.88
CA ILE A 75 22.07 -26.50 -3.70
C ILE A 75 20.69 -26.09 -3.17
N VAL A 76 19.73 -25.83 -4.06
CA VAL A 76 18.33 -25.60 -3.65
C VAL A 76 17.71 -26.94 -3.27
N SER A 77 17.28 -27.11 -2.02
CA SER A 77 16.67 -28.36 -1.55
C SER A 77 15.15 -28.34 -1.69
N HIS A 78 14.49 -27.24 -1.33
CA HIS A 78 13.04 -27.06 -1.45
C HIS A 78 12.65 -25.60 -1.66
N VAL A 79 11.44 -25.35 -2.17
CA VAL A 79 10.82 -24.02 -2.21
C VAL A 79 9.89 -23.88 -1.02
N PHE A 80 10.03 -22.81 -0.23
CA PHE A 80 9.06 -22.48 0.81
C PHE A 80 8.02 -21.49 0.26
N ASP A 81 6.76 -21.71 0.59
CA ASP A 81 5.66 -20.78 0.40
C ASP A 81 5.19 -20.27 1.76
N GLY A 82 5.01 -18.96 1.89
CA GLY A 82 4.56 -18.37 3.15
C GLY A 82 3.95 -16.98 3.00
N TYR A 83 3.71 -16.35 4.14
CA TYR A 83 3.24 -14.98 4.21
C TYR A 83 4.24 -14.13 4.99
N LYS A 84 4.59 -12.97 4.44
CA LYS A 84 5.41 -11.96 5.11
C LYS A 84 4.50 -10.82 5.59
N ASN A 85 4.62 -10.47 6.87
CA ASN A 85 3.98 -9.27 7.41
C ASN A 85 4.72 -8.03 6.89
N VAL A 86 4.05 -7.23 6.06
CA VAL A 86 4.59 -5.98 5.53
C VAL A 86 4.13 -4.75 6.32
N GLY A 87 3.32 -4.95 7.36
CA GLY A 87 2.75 -3.90 8.20
C GLY A 87 1.51 -3.30 7.55
N SER A 88 1.21 -2.04 7.87
CA SER A 88 0.05 -1.34 7.33
C SER A 88 0.34 -0.68 5.98
N THR A 89 -0.71 -0.50 5.18
CA THR A 89 -0.65 0.31 3.95
C THR A 89 -0.49 1.78 4.30
N ILE A 90 0.43 2.45 3.62
CA ILE A 90 0.63 3.90 3.71
C ILE A 90 0.42 4.49 2.32
N PHE A 91 -0.40 5.53 2.24
CA PHE A 91 -0.43 6.43 1.10
C PHE A 91 0.22 7.76 1.50
N GLU A 92 1.37 8.06 0.92
CA GLU A 92 1.96 9.38 0.97
C GLU A 92 1.29 10.23 -0.10
N ILE A 93 0.61 11.30 0.30
CA ILE A 93 -0.02 12.22 -0.65
C ILE A 93 0.74 13.55 -0.65
N THR A 94 1.15 13.99 -1.83
CA THR A 94 1.81 15.27 -2.05
C THR A 94 0.91 16.16 -2.90
N SER A 95 0.71 17.41 -2.48
CA SER A 95 -0.04 18.43 -3.18
C SER A 95 0.91 19.45 -3.76
N LYS A 96 0.88 19.61 -5.07
CA LYS A 96 1.65 20.65 -5.78
C LYS A 96 0.76 21.26 -6.85
N GLN A 97 0.60 22.58 -6.84
CA GLN A 97 -0.18 23.31 -7.86
C GLN A 97 -1.60 22.74 -8.06
N ASN A 98 -2.31 22.41 -6.97
CA ASN A 98 -3.64 21.78 -6.96
C ASN A 98 -3.72 20.36 -7.56
N ILE A 99 -2.57 19.75 -7.89
CA ILE A 99 -2.48 18.35 -8.26
C ILE A 99 -2.10 17.56 -7.03
N PHE A 100 -2.86 16.51 -6.73
CA PHE A 100 -2.55 15.57 -5.64
C PHE A 100 -1.96 14.31 -6.25
N SER A 101 -0.71 14.03 -5.94
CA SER A 101 -0.02 12.79 -6.32
C SER A 101 0.05 11.88 -5.10
N PHE A 102 -0.05 10.58 -5.31
CA PHE A 102 0.12 9.59 -4.25
C PHE A 102 1.25 8.62 -4.54
N ARG A 103 1.87 8.14 -3.47
CA ARG A 103 2.78 6.99 -3.46
C ARG A 103 2.31 6.02 -2.39
N LYS A 104 2.04 4.78 -2.77
CA LYS A 104 1.64 3.70 -1.86
C LYS A 104 2.87 2.88 -1.47
N THR A 105 3.00 2.62 -0.18
CA THR A 105 4.04 1.76 0.41
C THR A 105 3.45 0.94 1.56
N TYR A 106 4.28 0.10 2.18
CA TYR A 106 3.94 -0.56 3.45
C TYR A 106 4.92 -0.11 4.55
N VAL A 107 4.44 -0.09 5.81
CA VAL A 107 5.22 0.36 6.98
C VAL A 107 6.60 -0.32 7.07
N ASN A 108 6.68 -1.63 6.81
CA ASN A 108 7.95 -2.37 6.92
C ASN A 108 8.79 -2.33 5.62
N GLN A 109 8.33 -1.61 4.59
CA GLN A 109 8.95 -1.55 3.26
C GLN A 109 8.85 -0.14 2.65
N LEU A 110 9.09 0.92 3.43
CA LEU A 110 8.95 2.32 3.02
C LEU A 110 9.76 2.70 1.77
N GLN A 111 10.88 2.02 1.55
CA GLN A 111 11.75 2.20 0.38
C GLN A 111 11.15 1.61 -0.91
N LYS A 112 10.19 0.69 -0.82
CA LYS A 112 9.58 0.01 -1.97
C LYS A 112 8.25 0.67 -2.32
N THR A 113 8.20 1.34 -3.46
CA THR A 113 6.93 1.82 -4.04
C THR A 113 6.12 0.63 -4.54
N GLU A 114 4.89 0.53 -4.08
CA GLU A 114 3.95 -0.51 -4.51
C GLU A 114 3.08 0.00 -5.67
N SER A 115 2.67 1.24 -5.59
CA SER A 115 1.98 1.95 -6.68
C SER A 115 2.07 3.45 -6.48
N GLU A 116 1.80 4.17 -7.55
CA GLU A 116 1.75 5.63 -7.57
C GLU A 116 0.73 6.11 -8.59
N GLY A 117 0.37 7.38 -8.50
CA GLY A 117 -0.60 7.99 -9.41
C GLY A 117 -1.14 9.31 -8.86
N THR A 118 -2.35 9.65 -9.28
CA THR A 118 -3.03 10.87 -8.86
C THR A 118 -4.22 10.58 -7.97
N LEU A 119 -4.51 11.52 -7.07
CA LEU A 119 -5.67 11.51 -6.20
C LEU A 119 -6.66 12.56 -6.71
N ILE A 120 -7.86 12.13 -7.07
CA ILE A 120 -8.91 12.96 -7.65
C ILE A 120 -9.98 13.21 -6.60
N LYS A 121 -10.35 14.47 -6.38
CA LYS A 121 -11.47 14.82 -5.51
C LYS A 121 -12.80 14.44 -6.20
N LYS A 122 -13.71 13.81 -5.46
CA LYS A 122 -15.07 13.47 -5.89
C LYS A 122 -16.07 14.54 -5.48
#